data_AF-A0A3D1HA64-F1
#
_entry.id   AF-A0A3D1HA64-F1
#
_cell.length_a   1.000
_cell.length_b   1.000
_cell.length_c   1.000
_cell.angle_alpha   90.00
_cell.angle_beta   90.00
_cell.angle_gamma   90.00
#
_symmetry.space_group_name_H-M   'P 1'
#
loop_
_entity.id
_entity.type
_entity.pdbx_description
1 polymer ?
#
loop_
_entity_poly.entity_id
_entity_poly.type
_entity_poly.pdbx_seq_one_letter_code
_entity_poly.pdbx_strand_id
1 'polypeptide(L)'
;TWQERLDLTVDGGSFRELDENLVSLNPVGFPHYEEKVAKMREQCNMKEAIVTGECTIRGYRCVLGVMDSHFMMASMGSVVGEKITRAFEYATEKKLPVIMFTASGGARMQ
;
A
#
# COMPACT_ATOMS: atom_id res chain seq x y z
N THR A 1 -2.19 12.56 -2.04
CA THR A 1 -1.71 11.25 -2.53
C THR A 1 -0.99 10.52 -1.40
N TRP A 2 -0.52 9.29 -1.62
CA TRP A 2 0.28 8.58 -0.64
C TRP A 2 1.62 9.27 -0.35
N GLN A 3 2.25 9.90 -1.35
CA GLN A 3 3.51 10.63 -1.18
C GLN A 3 3.33 11.82 -0.23
N GLU A 4 2.30 12.64 -0.47
CA GLU A 4 2.00 13.78 0.41
C GLU A 4 1.73 13.32 1.85
N ARG A 5 1.03 12.20 2.03
CA ARG A 5 0.79 11.63 3.36
C ARG A 5 2.10 11.21 4.04
N LEU A 6 2.99 10.59 3.29
CA LEU A 6 4.30 10.17 3.78
C LEU A 6 5.13 11.40 4.18
N ASP A 7 5.26 12.39 3.29
CA ASP A 7 6.05 13.61 3.51
C ASP A 7 5.58 14.42 4.74
N LEU A 8 4.29 14.39 5.05
CA LEU A 8 3.72 15.04 6.23
C LEU A 8 3.94 14.29 7.54
N THR A 9 4.25 12.99 7.48
CA THR A 9 4.17 12.09 8.64
C THR A 9 5.53 11.57 9.07
N VAL A 10 6.38 11.17 8.13
CA VAL A 10 7.63 10.46 8.41
C VAL A 10 8.83 11.40 8.42
N ASP A 11 9.87 11.03 9.16
CA ASP A 11 11.14 11.77 9.11
C ASP A 11 11.77 11.63 7.71
N GLY A 12 12.32 12.72 7.18
CA GLY A 12 12.83 12.78 5.81
C GLY A 12 13.85 11.68 5.49
N GLY A 13 13.61 10.96 4.38
CA GLY A 13 14.49 9.87 3.92
C GLY A 13 14.46 8.59 4.75
N SER A 14 13.59 8.50 5.77
CA SER A 14 13.53 7.32 6.66
C SER A 14 12.70 6.16 6.11
N PHE A 15 11.82 6.42 5.13
CA PHE A 15 10.90 5.40 4.63
C PHE A 15 11.59 4.40 3.71
N ARG A 16 11.48 3.12 4.07
CA ARG A 16 11.89 1.97 3.26
C ARG A 16 10.67 1.14 2.94
N GLU A 17 10.28 1.12 1.67
CA GLU A 17 9.13 0.32 1.22
C GLU A 17 9.39 -1.18 1.43
N LEU A 18 8.35 -1.89 1.85
CA LEU A 18 8.29 -3.34 1.97
C LEU A 18 7.44 -3.90 0.83
N ASP A 19 7.85 -5.04 0.28
CA ASP A 19 7.12 -5.76 -0.77
C ASP A 19 6.81 -4.89 -1.99
N GLU A 20 7.70 -3.96 -2.33
CA GLU A 20 7.53 -2.99 -3.42
C GLU A 20 7.29 -3.67 -4.78
N ASN A 21 7.62 -4.95 -4.96
CA ASN A 21 7.50 -5.67 -6.23
C ASN A 21 6.22 -6.51 -6.35
N LEU A 22 5.37 -6.50 -5.31
CA LEU A 22 4.13 -7.27 -5.33
C LEU A 22 3.08 -6.63 -6.24
N VAL A 23 2.47 -7.44 -7.11
CA VAL A 23 1.58 -6.98 -8.19
C VAL A 23 0.35 -7.88 -8.33
N SER A 24 -0.81 -7.27 -8.57
CA SER A 24 -2.07 -7.99 -8.74
C SER A 24 -2.08 -8.84 -10.02
N LEU A 25 -2.69 -10.01 -9.93
CA LEU A 25 -2.92 -10.97 -11.02
C LEU A 25 -4.43 -11.11 -11.27
N ASN A 26 -4.82 -11.76 -12.37
CA ASN A 26 -6.22 -11.99 -12.75
C ASN A 26 -6.66 -13.46 -12.59
N PRO A 27 -6.75 -13.99 -11.36
CA PRO A 27 -7.02 -15.42 -11.13
C PRO A 27 -8.42 -15.86 -11.56
N VAL A 28 -9.39 -14.94 -11.62
CA VAL A 28 -10.79 -15.23 -11.98
C VAL A 28 -11.11 -14.90 -13.45
N GLY A 29 -10.13 -14.45 -14.23
CA GLY A 29 -10.33 -14.10 -15.64
C GLY A 29 -11.28 -12.92 -15.84
N PHE A 30 -11.29 -11.94 -14.93
CA PHE A 30 -12.15 -10.78 -15.03
C PHE A 30 -11.81 -9.96 -16.29
N PRO A 31 -12.78 -9.63 -17.16
CA PRO A 31 -12.51 -8.92 -18.40
C PRO A 31 -11.86 -7.55 -18.18
N HIS A 32 -10.83 -7.22 -18.97
CA HIS A 32 -10.12 -5.93 -18.96
C HIS A 32 -9.47 -5.54 -17.61
N TYR A 33 -9.33 -6.48 -16.67
CA TYR A 33 -8.76 -6.16 -15.35
C TYR A 33 -7.30 -5.74 -15.44
N GLU A 34 -6.49 -6.45 -16.21
CA GLU A 34 -5.05 -6.18 -16.38
C GLU A 34 -4.82 -4.80 -17.02
N GLU A 35 -5.60 -4.46 -18.05
CA GLU A 35 -5.57 -3.15 -18.71
C GLU A 35 -5.91 -2.03 -17.72
N LYS A 36 -6.96 -2.25 -16.90
CA LYS A 36 -7.37 -1.29 -15.88
C LYS A 36 -6.30 -1.10 -14.81
N VAL A 37 -5.69 -2.19 -14.33
CA VAL A 37 -4.58 -2.13 -13.37
C VAL A 37 -3.39 -1.40 -13.98
N ALA A 38 -2.96 -1.75 -15.19
CA ALA A 38 -1.84 -1.09 -15.87
C ALA A 38 -2.06 0.43 -16.01
N LYS A 39 -3.25 0.85 -16.45
CA LYS A 39 -3.62 2.26 -16.54
C LYS A 39 -3.53 2.97 -15.18
N MET A 40 -4.02 2.33 -14.12
CA MET A 40 -3.96 2.92 -12.76
C MET A 40 -2.51 3.02 -12.26
N ARG A 41 -1.65 2.04 -12.59
CA ARG A 41 -0.23 2.09 -12.23
C ARG A 41 0.48 3.29 -12.86
N GLU A 42 0.23 3.53 -14.14
CA GLU A 42 0.77 4.69 -14.85
C GLU A 42 0.24 6.01 -14.28
N GLN A 43 -1.07 6.11 -14.04
CA GLN A 43 -1.70 7.32 -13.54
C GLN A 43 -1.30 7.68 -12.11
N CYS A 44 -1.14 6.69 -11.24
CA CYS A 44 -0.86 6.91 -9.81
C CYS A 44 0.63 6.77 -9.47
N ASN A 45 1.46 6.27 -10.39
CA ASN A 45 2.85 5.88 -10.12
C ASN A 45 2.96 4.95 -8.89
N MET A 46 2.10 3.94 -8.85
CA MET A 46 2.00 2.94 -7.77
C MET A 46 1.81 1.56 -8.37
N LYS A 47 2.28 0.50 -7.72
CA LYS A 47 2.02 -0.87 -8.17
C LYS A 47 0.66 -1.42 -7.72
N GLU A 48 0.11 -0.89 -6.63
CA GLU A 48 -1.20 -1.23 -6.09
C GLU A 48 -1.71 -0.11 -5.17
N ALA A 49 -2.98 -0.18 -4.74
CA ALA A 49 -3.66 0.79 -3.87
C ALA A 49 -3.08 1.03 -2.47
N ILE A 50 -1.95 0.41 -2.10
CA ILE A 50 -1.30 0.62 -0.82
C ILE A 50 0.24 0.56 -0.96
N VAL A 51 0.90 1.48 -0.28
CA VAL A 51 2.34 1.37 0.05
C VAL A 51 2.48 1.02 1.52
N THR A 52 3.41 0.13 1.83
CA THR A 52 3.73 -0.30 3.20
C THR A 52 5.23 -0.24 3.38
N GLY A 53 5.71 0.18 4.55
CA GLY A 53 7.15 0.33 4.76
C GLY A 53 7.51 0.53 6.21
N GLU A 54 8.80 0.43 6.49
CA GLU A 54 9.36 0.84 7.78
C GLU A 54 9.83 2.29 7.67
N CYS A 55 9.60 3.10 8.70
CA CYS A 55 10.09 4.48 8.77
C CYS A 55 10.32 4.92 10.23
N THR A 56 10.76 6.16 10.39
CA THR A 56 10.75 6.82 11.70
C THR A 56 9.78 8.00 11.72
N ILE A 57 9.17 8.23 12.89
CA ILE A 57 8.38 9.42 13.18
C ILE A 57 8.93 10.02 14.46
N ARG A 58 9.51 11.21 14.38
CA ARG A 58 10.22 11.85 15.51
C ARG A 58 11.30 10.93 16.11
N GLY A 59 12.00 10.18 15.28
CA GLY A 59 13.03 9.21 15.67
C GLY A 59 12.53 7.85 16.18
N TYR A 60 11.22 7.66 16.33
CA TYR A 60 10.65 6.37 16.74
C TYR A 60 10.39 5.48 15.53
N ARG A 61 10.98 4.28 15.52
CA ARG A 61 10.76 3.29 14.46
C ARG A 61 9.32 2.78 14.49
N CYS A 62 8.71 2.68 13.32
CA CYS A 62 7.38 2.14 13.15
C CYS A 62 7.22 1.53 11.74
N VAL A 63 6.17 0.74 11.57
CA VAL A 63 5.69 0.33 10.25
C VAL A 63 4.53 1.24 9.87
N LEU A 64 4.56 1.76 8.65
CA LEU A 64 3.56 2.66 8.09
C LEU A 64 2.92 2.00 6.87
N GLY A 65 1.61 2.09 6.75
CA GLY A 65 0.91 1.81 5.50
C GLY A 65 0.01 2.96 5.09
N VAL A 66 0.01 3.28 3.80
CA VAL A 66 -0.78 4.38 3.23
C VAL A 66 -1.55 3.86 2.02
N MET A 67 -2.87 3.81 2.16
CA MET A 67 -3.77 3.51 1.05
C MET A 67 -4.01 4.78 0.22
N ASP A 68 -4.09 4.64 -1.12
CA ASP A 68 -4.37 5.75 -2.03
C ASP A 68 -5.61 5.51 -2.87
N SER A 69 -6.67 6.28 -2.62
CA SER A 69 -7.96 6.15 -3.31
C SER A 69 -7.88 6.46 -4.81
N HIS A 70 -6.85 7.16 -5.28
CA HIS A 70 -6.66 7.39 -6.72
C HIS A 70 -6.42 6.07 -7.46
N PHE A 71 -5.77 5.09 -6.81
CA PHE A 71 -5.67 3.75 -7.34
C PHE A 71 -6.97 3.00 -7.08
N MET A 72 -7.89 3.16 -8.03
CA MET A 72 -9.02 2.25 -8.17
C MET A 72 -9.89 2.27 -6.87
N MET A 73 -10.13 3.48 -6.33
CA MET A 73 -10.84 3.77 -5.07
C MET A 73 -10.26 3.07 -3.84
N ALA A 74 -8.99 2.68 -3.89
CA ALA A 74 -8.31 1.89 -2.87
C ALA A 74 -9.10 0.67 -2.41
N SER A 75 -9.85 0.04 -3.32
CA SER A 75 -10.60 -1.15 -2.96
C SER A 75 -9.65 -2.33 -2.72
N MET A 76 -9.96 -3.12 -1.70
CA MET A 76 -9.05 -4.13 -1.19
C MET A 76 -9.07 -5.37 -2.09
N GLY A 77 -7.99 -5.57 -2.86
CA GLY A 77 -7.72 -6.81 -3.60
C GLY A 77 -6.70 -7.70 -2.88
N SER A 78 -6.32 -8.81 -3.50
CA SER A 78 -5.37 -9.78 -2.92
C SER A 78 -4.05 -9.15 -2.51
N VAL A 79 -3.45 -8.30 -3.36
CA VAL A 79 -2.16 -7.65 -3.06
C VAL A 79 -2.26 -6.61 -1.96
N VAL A 80 -3.36 -5.85 -1.89
CA VAL A 80 -3.59 -4.91 -0.77
C VAL A 80 -3.63 -5.67 0.54
N GLY A 81 -4.40 -6.76 0.59
CA GLY A 81 -4.47 -7.63 1.76
C GLY A 81 -3.12 -8.23 2.13
N GLU A 82 -2.39 -8.78 1.16
CA GLU A 82 -1.08 -9.37 1.38
C GLU A 82 -0.05 -8.36 1.90
N LYS A 83 0.03 -7.15 1.34
CA LYS A 83 0.93 -6.09 1.83
C LYS A 83 0.58 -5.70 3.27
N ILE A 84 -0.70 -5.59 3.61
CA ILE A 84 -1.14 -5.31 4.99
C ILE A 84 -0.71 -6.45 5.92
N THR A 85 -1.00 -7.70 5.56
CA THR A 85 -0.62 -8.88 6.36
C THR A 85 0.88 -8.90 6.62
N ARG A 86 1.70 -8.82 5.57
CA ARG A 86 3.17 -8.82 5.69
C ARG A 86 3.70 -7.66 6.52
N ALA A 87 3.11 -6.47 6.40
CA ALA A 87 3.50 -5.32 7.21
C ALA A 87 3.23 -5.56 8.71
N PHE A 88 2.09 -6.15 9.06
CA PHE A 88 1.75 -6.51 10.44
C PHE A 88 2.61 -7.66 10.98
N GLU A 89 2.90 -8.68 10.17
CA GLU A 89 3.81 -9.76 10.55
C GLU A 89 5.23 -9.24 10.78
N TYR A 90 5.75 -8.40 9.88
CA TYR A 90 7.03 -7.72 10.03
C TYR A 90 7.09 -6.88 11.31
N ALA A 91 6.04 -6.08 11.56
CA ALA A 91 5.94 -5.27 12.77
C ALA A 91 5.91 -6.14 14.03
N THR A 92 5.19 -7.26 13.99
CA THR A 92 5.10 -8.22 15.11
C THR A 92 6.47 -8.84 15.42
N GLU A 93 7.18 -9.32 14.40
CA GLU A 93 8.52 -9.90 14.56
C GLU A 93 9.51 -8.88 15.15
N LYS A 94 9.46 -7.64 14.68
CA LYS A 94 10.36 -6.56 15.11
C LYS A 94 9.89 -5.80 16.35
N LYS A 95 8.70 -6.15 16.90
CA LYS A 95 8.04 -5.45 18.01
C LYS A 95 7.90 -3.94 17.75
N LEU A 96 7.51 -3.58 16.52
CA LEU A 96 7.32 -2.20 16.10
C LEU A 96 5.83 -1.81 16.16
N PRO A 97 5.49 -0.56 16.50
CA PRO A 97 4.14 -0.04 16.32
C PRO A 97 3.78 0.05 14.83
N VAL A 98 2.49 -0.07 14.53
CA VAL A 98 1.94 0.05 13.17
C VAL A 98 1.03 1.27 13.08
N ILE A 99 1.18 2.05 12.01
CA ILE A 99 0.33 3.20 11.68
C ILE A 99 -0.25 2.96 10.29
N MET A 100 -1.59 2.99 10.18
CA MET A 100 -2.29 2.70 8.93
C MET A 100 -3.20 3.87 8.54
N PHE A 101 -2.94 4.46 7.37
CA PHE A 101 -3.82 5.44 6.74
C PHE A 101 -4.75 4.71 5.78
N THR A 102 -5.95 4.44 6.27
CA THR A 102 -6.96 3.71 5.50
C THR A 102 -7.77 4.65 4.63
N ALA A 103 -7.90 4.32 3.36
CA ALA A 103 -8.83 4.92 2.42
C ALA A 103 -9.39 3.77 1.59
N SER A 104 -10.72 3.66 1.47
CA SER A 104 -11.32 2.67 0.59
C SER A 104 -12.76 3.04 0.27
N GLY A 105 -13.12 2.98 -1.01
CA GLY A 105 -14.49 3.19 -1.48
C GLY A 105 -15.33 1.91 -1.58
N GLY A 106 -14.79 0.74 -1.20
CA GLY A 106 -15.51 -0.53 -1.25
C GLY A 106 -14.61 -1.75 -1.45
N ALA A 107 -15.19 -2.85 -1.95
CA ALA A 107 -14.48 -4.10 -2.23
C ALA A 107 -13.89 -4.14 -3.66
N ARG A 108 -12.84 -4.93 -3.87
CA ARG A 108 -12.35 -5.29 -5.20
C ARG A 108 -13.12 -6.52 -5.67
N MET A 109 -14.07 -6.31 -6.59
CA MET A 109 -14.92 -7.40 -7.12
C MET A 109 -14.25 -8.16 -8.27
N GLN A 110 -13.19 -7.58 -8.84
CA GLN A 110 -12.34 -8.20 -9.86
C GLN A 110 -11.38 -9.18 -9.20
#